data_AF-A0A7L7LCQ8-F1
#
_entry.id   AF-A0A7L7LCQ8-F1
#
_cell.length_a   1.000
_cell.length_b   1.000
_cell.length_c   1.000
_cell.angle_alpha   90.00
_cell.angle_beta   90.00
_cell.angle_gamma   90.00
#
_symmetry.space_group_name_H-M   'P 1'
#
loop_
_entity.id
_entity.type
_entity.pdbx_description
1 polymer ?
#
loop_
_entity_poly.entity_id
_entity_poly.type
_entity_poly.pdbx_seq_one_letter_code
_entity_poly.pdbx_strand_id
1 'polypeptide(L)'
;MESLIVSPSKLPSLARGIFLERNDNFNEQDPEAEYIIKHRGDSMLPFIGPGDHLKVRMQKPDSWIQFGCSYLIFTSQLAFVARIYKGSTPDKWLLKRDNSEHYNDQEIDKSLVKGLFIITQILKTIC
;
A
#
# COMPACT_ATOMS: atom_id res chain seq x y z
N MET A 1 -7.12 29.13 0.42
CA MET A 1 -6.03 28.13 0.22
C MET A 1 -6.72 26.91 -0.37
N GLU A 2 -6.67 26.77 -1.70
CA GLU A 2 -7.50 25.84 -2.45
C GLU A 2 -7.05 24.39 -2.20
N SER A 3 -7.96 23.56 -1.69
CA SER A 3 -7.78 22.12 -1.60
C SER A 3 -7.88 21.53 -3.01
N LEU A 4 -6.76 21.03 -3.54
CA LEU A 4 -6.74 20.24 -4.76
C LEU A 4 -7.45 18.90 -4.50
N ILE A 5 -8.76 18.89 -4.73
CA ILE A 5 -9.53 17.66 -4.91
C ILE A 5 -9.04 17.04 -6.22
N VAL A 6 -8.13 16.07 -6.11
CA VAL A 6 -7.69 15.29 -7.27
C VAL A 6 -8.88 14.43 -7.69
N SER A 7 -9.48 14.78 -8.83
CA SER A 7 -10.45 13.95 -9.54
C SER A 7 -9.95 12.51 -9.63
N PRO A 8 -10.82 11.49 -9.39
CA PRO A 8 -10.45 10.07 -9.48
C PRO A 8 -9.85 9.65 -10.84
N SER A 9 -10.01 10.49 -11.87
CA SER A 9 -9.43 10.31 -13.21
C SER A 9 -7.94 10.68 -13.33
N LYS A 10 -7.28 11.11 -12.24
CA LYS A 10 -5.85 11.47 -12.20
C LYS A 10 -5.07 10.71 -11.12
N LEU A 11 -5.33 9.42 -10.95
CA LEU A 11 -4.34 8.55 -10.31
C LEU A 11 -3.06 8.60 -11.18
N PRO A 12 -1.88 8.95 -10.62
CA PRO A 12 -0.69 9.15 -11.43
C PRO A 12 -0.37 7.87 -12.20
N SER A 13 -0.28 7.97 -13.51
CA SER A 13 0.21 6.93 -14.44
C SER A 13 1.69 6.56 -14.23
N LEU A 14 2.24 6.78 -13.03
CA LEU A 14 3.66 6.95 -12.78
C LEU A 14 4.30 5.94 -11.82
N ALA A 15 3.57 5.00 -11.23
CA ALA A 15 4.22 3.83 -10.65
C ALA A 15 4.50 2.82 -11.77
N ARG A 16 5.66 2.92 -12.42
CA ARG A 16 6.19 1.89 -13.33
C ARG A 16 6.07 0.52 -12.67
N GLY A 17 5.03 -0.25 -13.01
CA GLY A 17 4.81 -1.63 -12.56
C GLY A 17 3.55 -1.91 -11.72
N ILE A 18 2.79 -0.89 -11.27
CA ILE A 18 1.54 -1.11 -10.53
C ILE A 18 0.37 -0.63 -11.38
N PHE A 19 -0.37 -1.58 -11.94
CA PHE A 19 -1.67 -1.31 -12.55
C PHE A 19 -2.69 -1.25 -11.42
N LEU A 20 -3.20 -0.05 -11.15
CA LEU A 20 -4.37 0.14 -10.30
C LEU A 20 -5.57 -0.05 -11.21
N GLU A 21 -6.12 -1.26 -11.23
CA GLU A 21 -7.38 -1.50 -11.93
C GLU A 21 -8.52 -1.15 -10.96
N ARG A 22 -9.27 -0.10 -11.32
CA ARG A 22 -10.57 0.15 -10.70
C ARG A 22 -11.49 -0.96 -11.21
N ASN A 23 -11.90 -1.84 -10.31
CA ASN A 23 -12.70 -3.00 -10.70
C ASN A 23 -14.16 -2.76 -10.35
N ASP A 24 -14.96 -2.38 -11.34
CA ASP A 24 -16.40 -2.11 -11.18
C ASP A 24 -17.24 -3.40 -11.02
N ASN A 25 -16.62 -4.60 -11.11
CA ASN A 25 -17.33 -5.88 -11.21
C ASN A 25 -16.88 -6.99 -10.21
N PHE A 26 -16.22 -6.67 -9.11
CA PHE A 26 -15.89 -7.68 -8.06
C PHE A 26 -16.58 -7.42 -6.72
N ASN A 27 -17.82 -7.88 -6.66
CA ASN A 27 -18.64 -8.39 -5.55
C ASN A 27 -18.26 -8.09 -4.06
N GLU A 28 -19.15 -7.32 -3.41
CA GLU A 28 -19.77 -7.35 -2.05
C GLU A 28 -19.05 -7.82 -0.77
N GLN A 29 -17.92 -8.51 -0.83
CA GLN A 29 -17.32 -9.16 0.37
C GLN A 29 -16.39 -8.26 1.20
N ASP A 30 -16.01 -7.10 0.66
CA ASP A 30 -15.31 -6.06 1.42
C ASP A 30 -15.75 -4.69 0.87
N PRO A 31 -16.87 -4.13 1.37
CA PRO A 31 -17.43 -2.87 0.85
C PRO A 31 -16.49 -1.68 1.06
N GLU A 32 -15.46 -1.85 1.87
CA GLU A 32 -14.47 -0.84 2.21
C GLU A 32 -13.26 -0.86 1.27
N ALA A 33 -13.06 -1.92 0.47
CA ALA A 33 -11.97 -1.98 -0.49
C ALA A 33 -12.23 -1.05 -1.69
N GLU A 34 -11.31 -0.12 -1.92
CA GLU A 34 -11.43 0.87 -2.99
C GLU A 34 -10.74 0.41 -4.29
N TYR A 35 -9.64 -0.34 -4.17
CA TYR A 35 -8.83 -0.77 -5.31
C TYR A 35 -8.32 -2.20 -5.12
N ILE A 36 -8.02 -2.87 -6.24
CA ILE A 36 -7.31 -4.14 -6.28
C ILE A 36 -5.98 -3.94 -6.99
N ILE A 37 -4.90 -4.40 -6.38
CA ILE A 37 -3.56 -4.30 -6.95
C ILE A 37 -2.92 -5.67 -7.08
N LYS A 38 -2.22 -5.93 -8.18
CA LYS A 38 -1.43 -7.15 -8.32
C LYS A 38 -0.04 -6.93 -7.72
N HIS A 39 0.33 -7.74 -6.72
CA HIS A 39 1.64 -7.65 -6.09
C HIS A 39 2.74 -8.16 -7.03
N ARG A 40 3.84 -7.41 -7.09
CA ARG A 40 5.06 -7.79 -7.81
C ARG A 40 6.22 -7.75 -6.81
N GLY A 41 7.00 -8.83 -6.79
CA GLY A 41 8.14 -8.99 -5.88
C GLY A 41 7.88 -10.01 -4.78
N ASP A 42 8.89 -10.17 -3.94
CA ASP A 42 8.98 -11.18 -2.88
C ASP A 42 9.30 -10.57 -1.50
N SER A 43 9.34 -9.24 -1.39
CA SER A 43 9.64 -8.52 -0.15
C SER A 43 8.69 -8.85 1.00
N MET A 44 7.50 -9.35 0.69
CA MET A 44 6.46 -9.65 1.68
C MET A 44 6.20 -11.16 1.81
N LEU A 45 7.08 -12.02 1.27
CA LEU A 45 7.03 -13.45 1.54
C LEU A 45 7.26 -13.74 3.03
N PRO A 46 6.66 -14.82 3.58
CA PRO A 46 5.81 -15.80 2.89
C PRO A 46 4.34 -15.35 2.76
N PHE A 47 3.96 -14.22 3.35
CA PHE A 47 2.55 -13.84 3.49
C PHE A 47 1.92 -13.20 2.26
N ILE A 48 2.69 -12.48 1.46
CA ILE A 48 2.26 -11.91 0.18
C ILE A 48 3.31 -12.29 -0.87
N GLY A 49 2.87 -13.04 -1.87
CA GLY A 49 3.72 -13.55 -2.94
C GLY A 49 3.53 -12.81 -4.26
N PRO A 50 4.46 -13.01 -5.21
CA PRO A 50 4.32 -12.46 -6.55
C PRO A 50 3.05 -13.02 -7.22
N GLY A 51 2.24 -12.11 -7.77
CA GLY A 51 0.98 -12.46 -8.43
C GLY A 51 -0.26 -12.40 -7.54
N ASP A 52 -0.12 -12.35 -6.22
CA ASP A 52 -1.25 -12.14 -5.30
C ASP A 52 -1.98 -10.83 -5.61
N HIS A 53 -3.31 -10.81 -5.48
CA HIS A 53 -4.09 -9.58 -5.58
C HIS A 53 -4.38 -9.04 -4.18
N LEU A 54 -4.14 -7.75 -3.97
CA LEU A 54 -4.32 -7.09 -2.69
C LEU A 54 -5.51 -6.14 -2.82
N LYS A 55 -6.53 -6.35 -1.99
CA LYS A 55 -7.59 -5.36 -1.79
C LYS A 55 -7.05 -4.28 -0.87
N VAL A 56 -7.19 -3.03 -1.28
CA VAL A 56 -6.67 -1.89 -0.54
C VAL A 56 -7.73 -0.82 -0.35
N ARG A 57 -7.72 -0.19 0.82
CA ARG A 57 -8.55 0.98 1.15
C ARG A 57 -7.66 2.18 1.44
N MET A 58 -8.03 3.36 0.95
CA MET A 58 -7.27 4.58 1.24
C MET A 58 -7.34 4.91 2.72
N GLN A 59 -6.19 5.21 3.32
CA GLN A 59 -6.13 5.73 4.67
C GLN A 59 -6.44 7.22 4.64
N LYS A 60 -7.48 7.66 5.36
CA LYS A 60 -7.78 9.10 5.47
C LYS A 60 -6.72 9.81 6.32
N PRO A 61 -6.40 11.08 6.05
CA PRO A 61 -5.32 11.80 6.76
C PRO A 61 -5.47 11.87 8.28
N ASP A 62 -6.70 11.84 8.78
CA ASP A 62 -7.07 11.89 10.20
C ASP A 62 -7.20 10.51 10.86
N SER A 63 -7.04 9.43 10.08
CA SER A 63 -7.27 8.08 10.56
C SER A 63 -6.04 7.51 11.27
N TRP A 64 -6.27 6.85 12.40
CA TRP A 64 -5.25 6.15 13.17
C TRP A 64 -4.49 5.12 12.32
N ILE A 65 -3.15 5.13 12.42
CA ILE A 65 -2.28 4.13 11.78
C ILE A 65 -2.25 2.85 12.62
N GLN A 66 -2.75 1.76 12.05
CA GLN A 66 -2.65 0.43 12.66
C GLN A 66 -1.23 -0.10 12.45
N PHE A 67 -0.37 0.06 13.47
CA PHE A 67 1.00 -0.42 13.42
C PHE A 67 1.06 -1.96 13.36
N GLY A 68 2.02 -2.49 12.62
CA GLY A 68 2.18 -3.93 12.36
C GLY A 68 1.34 -4.47 11.19
N CYS A 69 0.38 -3.69 10.68
CA CYS A 69 -0.40 -4.04 9.49
C CYS A 69 0.37 -3.73 8.19
N SER A 70 0.00 -4.41 7.12
CA SER A 70 0.57 -4.23 5.78
C SER A 70 -0.12 -3.08 5.05
N TYR A 71 0.67 -2.20 4.45
CA TYR A 71 0.20 -1.05 3.68
C TYR A 71 0.83 -1.04 2.30
N LEU A 72 0.07 -0.58 1.31
CA LEU A 72 0.61 -0.04 0.08
C LEU A 72 0.99 1.43 0.32
N ILE A 73 2.26 1.74 0.14
CA ILE A 73 2.83 3.07 0.33
C ILE A 73 3.20 3.62 -1.05
N PHE A 74 2.61 4.75 -1.41
CA PHE A 74 2.89 5.45 -2.66
C PHE A 74 3.75 6.68 -2.38
N THR A 75 4.89 6.78 -3.05
CA THR A 75 5.81 7.93 -3.00
C THR A 75 5.87 8.60 -4.37
N SER A 76 6.62 9.70 -4.50
CA SER A 76 6.85 10.32 -5.81
C SER A 76 7.66 9.45 -6.78
N GLN A 77 8.42 8.47 -6.28
CA GLN A 77 9.35 7.67 -7.08
C GLN A 77 8.80 6.28 -7.41
N LEU A 78 8.18 5.62 -6.42
CA LEU A 78 7.66 4.27 -6.56
C LEU A 78 6.56 3.97 -5.54
N ALA A 79 5.89 2.84 -5.73
CA ALA A 79 4.96 2.28 -4.75
C ALA A 79 5.36 0.87 -4.34
N PHE A 80 5.17 0.56 -3.07
CA PHE A 80 5.66 -0.68 -2.46
C PHE A 80 4.81 -1.09 -1.27
N VAL A 81 4.89 -2.37 -0.90
CA VAL A 81 4.16 -2.93 0.25
C VAL A 81 5.10 -3.19 1.42
N ALA A 82 4.76 -2.69 2.60
CA ALA A 82 5.53 -2.92 3.83
C ALA A 82 4.60 -2.93 5.06
N ARG A 83 5.10 -3.45 6.19
CA ARG A 83 4.49 -3.22 7.49
C ARG A 83 4.97 -1.91 8.07
N ILE A 84 4.05 -1.11 8.61
CA ILE A 84 4.37 0.17 9.25
C ILE A 84 4.50 0.00 10.76
N TYR A 85 5.58 0.50 11.33
CA TYR A 85 5.85 0.59 12.76
C TYR A 85 6.22 2.03 13.15
N LYS A 86 6.27 2.30 14.46
CA LYS A 86 6.77 3.57 14.97
C LYS A 86 8.23 3.75 14.55
N GLY A 87 8.53 4.89 13.92
CA GLY A 87 9.90 5.27 13.59
C GLY A 87 10.67 5.77 14.80
N SER A 88 11.95 6.06 14.57
CA SER A 88 12.86 6.69 15.53
C SER A 88 12.42 8.08 15.97
N THR A 89 11.66 8.79 15.13
CA THR A 89 11.10 10.11 15.43
C THR A 89 9.59 10.15 15.16
N PRO A 90 8.86 11.11 15.75
CA PRO A 90 7.42 11.27 15.51
C PRO A 90 7.05 11.47 14.04
N ASP A 91 7.94 12.02 13.22
CA ASP A 91 7.69 12.32 11.80
C ASP A 91 8.10 11.18 10.85
N LYS A 92 8.55 10.05 11.41
CA LYS A 92 8.99 8.90 10.64
C LYS A 92 8.17 7.65 10.91
N TRP A 93 8.11 6.80 9.92
CA TRP A 93 7.66 5.42 10.04
C TRP A 93 8.82 4.47 9.80
N LEU A 94 8.89 3.43 10.62
CA LEU A 94 9.76 2.28 10.37
C LEU A 94 8.99 1.29 9.49
N LEU A 95 9.59 0.93 8.37
CA LEU A 95 9.06 0.02 7.36
C LEU A 95 9.77 -1.31 7.50
N LYS A 96 9.00 -2.37 7.75
CA LYS A 96 9.52 -3.74 7.80
C LYS A 96 8.95 -4.57 6.67
N ARG A 97 9.76 -5.51 6.21
CA ARG A 97 9.42 -6.50 5.19
C ARG A 97 9.25 -7.85 5.88
N ASP A 98 8.31 -8.66 5.41
CA ASP A 98 8.13 -10.00 5.97
C ASP A 98 9.28 -10.93 5.56
N ASN A 99 9.89 -10.65 4.40
CA ASN A 99 11.10 -11.32 3.93
C ASN A 99 12.37 -10.65 4.49
N SER A 100 12.48 -10.54 5.82
CA SER A 100 13.51 -9.76 6.50
C SER A 100 14.95 -10.28 6.32
N GLU A 101 15.11 -11.55 5.91
CA GLU A 101 16.44 -12.12 5.63
C GLU A 101 17.09 -11.54 4.36
N HIS A 102 16.27 -11.03 3.44
CA HIS A 102 16.71 -10.48 2.17
C HIS A 102 16.47 -8.98 2.04
N TYR A 103 15.71 -8.40 2.97
CA TYR A 103 15.30 -7.00 2.93
C TYR A 103 15.53 -6.33 4.28
N ASN A 104 16.35 -5.27 4.27
CA ASN A 104 16.60 -4.45 5.43
C ASN A 104 15.38 -3.61 5.83
N ASP A 105 15.25 -3.36 7.12
CA ASP A 105 14.34 -2.35 7.66
C ASP A 105 14.73 -0.96 7.14
N GLN A 106 13.72 -0.13 6.86
CA GLN A 106 13.92 1.21 6.31
C GLN A 106 13.05 2.21 7.05
N GLU A 107 13.57 3.41 7.32
CA GLU A 107 12.73 4.51 7.77
C GLU A 107 12.32 5.40 6.60
N ILE A 108 11.09 5.91 6.67
CA ILE A 108 10.58 6.90 5.74
C ILE A 108 10.02 8.09 6.50
N ASP A 109 10.29 9.29 5.99
CA ASP A 109 9.64 10.52 6.43
C ASP A 109 8.19 10.56 5.94
N LYS A 110 7.25 10.82 6.84
CA LYS A 110 5.81 10.85 6.51
C LYS A 110 5.47 11.83 5.38
N SER A 111 6.23 12.92 5.24
CA SER A 111 6.03 13.94 4.18
C SER A 111 6.31 13.42 2.76
N LEU A 112 7.09 12.34 2.63
CA LEU A 112 7.41 11.70 1.36
C LEU A 112 6.28 10.77 0.88
N VAL A 113 5.37 10.37 1.78
CA VAL A 113 4.23 9.52 1.46
C VAL A 113 3.15 10.38 0.78
N LYS A 114 2.83 10.05 -0.47
CA LYS A 114 1.83 10.74 -1.29
C LYS A 114 0.48 10.02 -1.30
N GLY A 115 0.49 8.73 -1.01
CA GLY A 115 -0.72 7.92 -0.81
C GLY A 115 -0.42 6.77 0.13
N LEU A 116 -1.35 6.48 1.01
CA LEU A 116 -1.26 5.37 1.94
C LEU A 116 -2.55 4.57 1.89
N PHE A 117 -2.42 3.27 1.67
CA PHE A 117 -3.58 2.37 1.61
C PHE A 117 -3.33 1.17 2.50
N ILE A 118 -4.27 0.88 3.38
CA ILE A 118 -4.23 -0.33 4.19
C ILE A 118 -4.63 -1.52 3.32
N ILE A 119 -3.90 -2.63 3.43
CA ILE A 119 -4.28 -3.88 2.77
C ILE A 119 -5.31 -4.57 3.66
N THR A 120 -6.54 -4.70 3.16
CA THR A 120 -7.65 -5.30 3.91
C THR A 120 -7.76 -6.81 3.65
N GLN A 121 -7.40 -7.26 2.45
CA GLN A 121 -7.47 -8.66 2.06
C GLN A 121 -6.37 -9.03 1.05
N ILE A 122 -5.85 -10.25 1.16
CA ILE A 122 -4.91 -10.86 0.21
C ILE A 122 -5.64 -12.01 -0.49
N LEU A 123 -5.76 -11.91 -1.82
CA LEU A 123 -6.31 -12.95 -2.67
C LEU A 123 -5.14 -13.72 -3.28
N LYS A 124 -4.95 -14.95 -2.81
CA LYS A 124 -3.86 -15.82 -3.25
C LYS A 124 -4.07 -16.27 -4.68
N THR A 125 -3.03 -16.14 -5.50
CA THR A 125 -3.01 -16.85 -6.79
C THR A 125 -2.75 -18.32 -6.51
N ILE A 126 -3.70 -19.17 -6.88
CA ILE A 126 -3.57 -20.62 -6.82
C ILE A 126 -3.15 -21.07 -8.23
N CYS A 127 -2.06 -21.82 -8.31
CA CYS A 127 -1.65 -22.52 -9.53
C CYS A 127 -2.33 -23.89 -9.61
#